data_AF-A9XXQ6-F1
#
_entry.id   AF-A9XXQ6-F1
#
_cell.length_a   1.000
_cell.length_b   1.000
_cell.length_c   1.000
_cell.angle_alpha   90.00
_cell.angle_beta   90.00
_cell.angle_gamma   90.00
#
_symmetry.space_group_name_H-M   'P 1'
#
loop_
_entity.id
_entity.type
_entity.pdbx_description
1 polymer ?
#
loop_
_entity_poly.entity_id
_entity_poly.type
_entity_poly.pdbx_seq_one_letter_code
_entity_poly.pdbx_strand_id
1 'polypeptide(L)'
;ALDDTWRNLQKIIRERDNELQKEAVRQERNDQLRGEFARHANAFYQWLTETRNTMMEISGSLESQLEQIRRKAAEVRAQRDRLRKIEDLGALLEEHLILDNRYTEHSTVALAQQWEQLDQLGMRMQHNLEQQIQARNTSGVTEDSLREFS
;
A
#
# COMPACT_ATOMS: atom_id res chain seq x y z
N ALA A 1 42.58 35.89 29.27
CA ALA A 1 41.15 35.97 29.65
C ALA A 1 40.28 36.30 28.43
N LEU A 2 40.25 37.55 27.93
CA LEU A 2 39.45 37.92 26.75
C LEU A 2 39.88 37.19 25.46
N ASP A 3 41.18 37.11 25.19
CA ASP A 3 41.70 36.40 24.01
C ASP A 3 41.39 34.89 24.04
N ASP A 4 41.44 34.28 25.22
CA ASP A 4 41.11 32.86 25.40
C ASP A 4 39.62 32.61 25.16
N THR A 5 38.76 33.50 25.68
CA THR A 5 37.31 33.43 25.42
C THR A 5 36.98 33.62 23.94
N TRP A 6 37.69 34.51 23.25
CA TRP A 6 37.52 34.75 21.82
C TRP A 6 37.93 33.53 20.98
N ARG A 7 39.09 32.92 21.28
CA ARG A 7 39.53 31.68 20.63
C ARG A 7 38.56 30.53 20.87
N ASN A 8 38.03 30.43 22.09
CA ASN A 8 37.02 29.42 22.43
C ASN A 8 35.73 29.63 21.64
N LEU A 9 35.26 30.88 21.50
CA LEU A 9 34.08 31.20 20.70
C LEU A 9 34.24 30.80 19.23
N GLN A 10 35.40 31.12 18.62
CA GLN A 10 35.69 30.73 17.24
C GLN A 10 35.71 29.21 17.06
N LYS A 11 36.20 28.46 18.05
CA LYS A 11 36.16 27.00 18.06
C LYS A 11 34.71 26.48 18.09
N ILE A 12 33.90 26.98 19.02
CA ILE A 12 32.49 26.58 19.16
C ILE A 12 31.70 26.86 17.87
N ILE A 13 31.91 28.01 17.23
CA ILE A 13 31.25 28.35 15.96
C ILE A 13 31.58 27.30 14.89
N ARG A 14 32.86 26.96 14.71
CA ARG A 14 33.26 25.95 13.72
C ARG A 14 32.70 24.56 14.04
N GLU A 15 32.67 24.18 15.31
CA GLU A 15 32.05 22.92 15.75
C GLU A 15 30.55 22.91 15.43
N ARG A 16 29.86 24.02 15.68
CA ARG A 16 28.45 24.16 15.38
C ARG A 16 28.15 24.12 13.88
N ASP A 17 28.95 24.80 13.06
CA ASP A 17 28.80 24.77 11.60
C ASP A 17 28.95 23.35 11.05
N ASN A 18 29.89 22.57 11.60
CA ASN A 18 30.08 21.17 11.24
C ASN A 18 28.88 20.29 11.65
N GLU A 19 28.30 20.51 12.83
CA GLU A 19 27.09 19.82 13.27
C GLU A 19 25.90 20.15 12.37
N LEU A 20 25.70 21.44 12.04
CA LEU A 20 24.63 21.89 11.16
C LEU A 20 24.75 21.28 9.77
N GLN A 21 25.96 21.20 9.22
CA GLN A 21 26.18 20.57 7.92
C GLN A 21 25.84 19.08 7.93
N LYS A 22 26.21 18.35 9.00
CA LYS A 22 25.85 16.94 9.16
C LYS A 22 24.34 16.76 9.25
N GLU A 23 23.67 17.62 10.01
CA GLU A 23 22.22 17.57 10.16
C GLU A 23 21.50 17.91 8.86
N ALA A 24 21.99 18.88 8.08
CA ALA A 24 21.43 19.23 6.77
C ALA A 24 21.45 18.02 5.82
N VAL A 25 22.57 17.31 5.74
CA VAL A 25 22.69 16.08 4.93
C VAL A 25 21.75 14.98 5.45
N ARG A 26 21.57 14.87 6.77
CA ARG A 26 20.62 13.91 7.36
C ARG A 26 19.18 14.25 6.94
N GLN A 27 18.79 15.52 7.00
CA GLN A 27 17.45 15.95 6.61
C GLN A 27 17.18 15.75 5.11
N GLU A 28 18.17 15.98 4.25
CA GLU A 28 18.06 15.71 2.82
C GLU A 28 17.80 14.21 2.55
N ARG A 29 18.56 13.33 3.20
CA ARG A 29 18.35 11.86 3.10
C ARG A 29 16.99 11.43 3.62
N ASN A 30 16.56 12.01 4.75
CA ASN A 30 15.24 11.74 5.32
C ASN A 30 14.11 12.16 4.35
N ASP A 31 14.26 13.29 3.68
CA ASP A 31 13.28 13.76 2.69
C ASP A 31 13.25 12.86 1.44
N GLN A 32 14.41 12.40 0.97
CA GLN A 32 14.49 11.40 -0.11
C GLN A 32 13.77 10.10 0.26
N LEU A 33 13.96 9.59 1.49
CA LEU A 33 13.29 8.39 1.98
C LEU A 33 11.77 8.58 2.07
N ARG A 34 11.30 9.76 2.54
CA ARG A 34 9.88 10.12 2.52
C ARG A 34 9.31 10.07 1.10
N GLY A 35 10.02 10.66 0.14
CA GLY A 35 9.62 10.67 -1.27
C GLY A 35 9.55 9.26 -1.87
N GLU A 36 10.52 8.40 -1.58
CA GLU A 36 10.53 7.02 -2.08
C GLU A 36 9.35 6.22 -1.53
N PHE A 37 9.12 6.27 -0.22
CA PHE A 37 7.97 5.62 0.41
C PHE A 37 6.67 6.11 -0.21
N ALA A 38 6.48 7.43 -0.31
CA ALA A 38 5.26 8.03 -0.84
C ALA A 38 4.97 7.59 -2.28
N ARG A 39 6.00 7.57 -3.14
CA ARG A 39 5.86 7.10 -4.53
C ARG A 39 5.35 5.67 -4.59
N HIS A 40 5.87 4.78 -3.74
CA HIS A 40 5.44 3.38 -3.70
C HIS A 40 4.03 3.23 -3.09
N ALA A 41 3.77 3.94 -1.98
CA ALA A 41 2.49 3.93 -1.28
C ALA A 41 1.34 4.42 -2.18
N ASN A 42 1.50 5.59 -2.82
CA ASN A 42 0.48 6.19 -3.69
C ASN A 42 0.17 5.31 -4.90
N ALA A 43 1.21 4.78 -5.56
CA ALA A 43 1.03 3.89 -6.70
C ALA A 43 0.32 2.58 -6.31
N PHE A 44 0.64 2.02 -5.15
CA PHE A 44 0.01 0.80 -4.67
C PHE A 44 -1.44 1.04 -4.25
N TYR A 45 -1.73 2.15 -3.57
CA TYR A 45 -3.09 2.57 -3.24
C TYR A 45 -3.97 2.70 -4.49
N GLN A 46 -3.50 3.43 -5.50
CA GLN A 46 -4.22 3.59 -6.76
C GLN A 46 -4.54 2.23 -7.40
N TRP A 47 -3.55 1.35 -7.48
CA TRP A 47 -3.73 0.01 -8.02
C TRP A 47 -4.74 -0.83 -7.20
N LEU A 48 -4.74 -0.73 -5.86
CA LEU A 48 -5.72 -1.39 -5.00
C LEU A 48 -7.14 -0.90 -5.29
N THR A 49 -7.34 0.41 -5.40
CA THR A 49 -8.64 1.03 -5.70
C THR A 49 -9.14 0.63 -7.09
N GLU A 50 -8.30 0.72 -8.12
CA GLU A 50 -8.65 0.34 -9.49
C GLU A 50 -8.97 -1.14 -9.61
N THR A 51 -8.19 -2.00 -8.95
CA THR A 51 -8.43 -3.45 -8.95
C THR A 51 -9.73 -3.79 -8.25
N ARG A 52 -10.02 -3.15 -7.11
CA ARG A 52 -11.30 -3.29 -6.40
C ARG A 52 -12.47 -2.92 -7.31
N ASN A 53 -12.42 -1.76 -7.96
CA ASN A 53 -13.49 -1.31 -8.85
C ASN A 53 -13.69 -2.27 -10.02
N THR A 54 -12.59 -2.68 -10.65
CA THR A 54 -12.61 -3.67 -11.74
C THR A 54 -13.29 -4.96 -11.31
N MET A 55 -13.02 -5.47 -10.10
CA MET A 55 -13.64 -6.69 -9.60
C MET A 55 -15.16 -6.52 -9.39
N MET A 56 -15.62 -5.35 -8.95
CA MET A 56 -17.05 -5.07 -8.77
C MET A 56 -17.81 -4.90 -10.09
N GLU A 57 -17.12 -4.51 -11.16
CA GLU A 57 -17.71 -4.29 -12.49
C GLU A 57 -17.72 -5.56 -13.37
N ILE A 58 -17.20 -6.69 -12.88
CA ILE A 58 -17.20 -7.96 -13.62
C ILE A 58 -18.63 -8.39 -13.93
N SER A 59 -18.89 -8.68 -15.21
CA SER A 59 -20.20 -9.06 -15.74
C SER A 59 -20.07 -10.14 -16.81
N GLY A 60 -21.20 -10.73 -17.21
CA GLY A 60 -21.26 -11.85 -18.16
C GLY A 60 -21.85 -13.11 -17.53
N SER A 61 -21.64 -14.27 -18.14
CA SER A 61 -22.08 -15.56 -17.57
C SER A 61 -21.33 -15.88 -16.27
N LEU A 62 -21.96 -16.65 -15.38
CA LEU A 62 -21.36 -17.03 -14.10
C LEU A 62 -19.97 -17.67 -14.26
N GLU A 63 -19.78 -18.52 -15.28
CA GLU A 63 -18.50 -19.15 -15.59
C GLU A 63 -17.44 -18.12 -16.02
N SER A 64 -17.83 -17.14 -16.83
CA SER A 64 -16.94 -16.06 -17.27
C SER A 64 -16.55 -15.15 -16.10
N GLN A 65 -17.52 -14.80 -15.25
CA GLN A 65 -17.25 -14.01 -14.05
C GLN A 65 -16.29 -14.74 -13.11
N LEU A 66 -16.49 -16.04 -12.88
CA LEU A 66 -15.65 -16.84 -12.00
C LEU A 66 -14.19 -16.89 -12.50
N GLU A 67 -13.99 -17.10 -13.80
CA GLU A 67 -12.65 -17.10 -14.41
C GLU A 67 -11.97 -15.73 -14.29
N GLN A 68 -12.70 -14.63 -14.53
CA GLN A 68 -12.17 -13.27 -14.38
C GLN A 68 -11.77 -12.97 -12.93
N ILE A 69 -12.62 -13.32 -11.96
CA ILE A 69 -12.32 -13.14 -10.53
C ILE A 69 -11.13 -14.00 -10.10
N ARG A 70 -11.00 -15.24 -10.58
CA ARG A 70 -9.84 -16.09 -10.29
C ARG A 70 -8.54 -15.48 -10.77
N ARG A 71 -8.52 -14.94 -11.99
CA ARG A 71 -7.36 -14.22 -12.53
C ARG A 71 -7.02 -12.99 -11.72
N LYS A 72 -8.02 -12.15 -11.38
CA LYS A 72 -7.81 -10.95 -10.57
C LYS A 72 -7.31 -11.26 -9.16
N ALA A 73 -7.85 -12.28 -8.50
CA ALA A 73 -7.36 -12.71 -7.19
C ALA A 73 -5.91 -13.22 -7.24
N ALA A 74 -5.54 -13.96 -8.29
CA ALA A 74 -4.15 -14.39 -8.49
C ALA A 74 -3.22 -13.18 -8.69
N GLU A 75 -3.65 -12.18 -9.47
CA GLU A 75 -2.93 -10.91 -9.64
C GLU A 75 -2.75 -10.18 -8.29
N VAL A 76 -3.80 -10.14 -7.45
CA VAL A 76 -3.74 -9.50 -6.13
C VAL A 76 -2.69 -10.15 -5.24
N ARG A 77 -2.66 -11.49 -5.18
CA ARG A 77 -1.66 -12.23 -4.41
C ARG A 77 -0.24 -12.03 -4.95
N ALA A 78 -0.09 -11.91 -6.27
CA ALA A 78 1.19 -11.64 -6.90
C ALA A 78 1.76 -10.25 -6.55
N GLN A 79 0.95 -9.30 -6.09
CA GLN A 79 1.43 -7.99 -5.64
C GLN A 79 2.01 -8.00 -4.21
N ARG A 80 2.11 -9.15 -3.52
CA ARG A 80 2.66 -9.24 -2.16
C ARG A 80 4.06 -8.62 -2.03
N ASP A 81 4.90 -8.76 -3.06
CA ASP A 81 6.26 -8.19 -3.06
C ASP A 81 6.25 -6.65 -3.11
N ARG A 82 5.25 -6.04 -3.77
CA ARG A 82 5.08 -4.57 -3.73
C ARG A 82 4.71 -4.09 -2.34
N LEU A 83 3.79 -4.80 -1.67
CA LEU A 83 3.44 -4.51 -0.29
C LEU A 83 4.67 -4.68 0.63
N ARG A 84 5.45 -5.75 0.45
CA ARG A 84 6.68 -5.97 1.21
C ARG A 84 7.67 -4.83 1.06
N LYS A 85 7.87 -4.33 -0.15
CA LYS A 85 8.75 -3.16 -0.37
C LYS A 85 8.27 -1.92 0.39
N ILE A 86 6.96 -1.70 0.48
CA ILE A 86 6.39 -0.59 1.26
C ILE A 86 6.60 -0.82 2.76
N GLU A 87 6.43 -2.05 3.24
CA GLU A 87 6.71 -2.44 4.63
C GLU A 87 8.19 -2.19 4.98
N ASP A 88 9.13 -2.59 4.13
CA ASP A 88 10.56 -2.37 4.33
C ASP A 88 10.91 -0.87 4.36
N LEU A 89 10.37 -0.06 3.44
CA LEU A 89 10.55 1.39 3.45
C LEU A 89 9.91 2.06 4.67
N GLY A 90 8.76 1.56 5.11
CA GLY A 90 8.10 2.03 6.34
C GLY A 90 8.94 1.76 7.58
N ALA A 91 9.54 0.57 7.69
CA ALA A 91 10.44 0.22 8.77
C ALA A 91 11.69 1.12 8.79
N LEU A 92 12.25 1.44 7.62
CA LEU A 92 13.37 2.39 7.51
C LEU A 92 12.98 3.80 7.98
N LEU A 93 11.78 4.29 7.63
CA LEU A 93 11.29 5.58 8.12
C LEU A 93 11.21 5.58 9.66
N GLU A 94 10.65 4.53 10.26
CA GLU A 94 10.56 4.38 11.72
C GLU A 94 11.95 4.30 12.39
N GLU A 95 12.89 3.55 11.80
CA GLU A 95 14.28 3.46 12.29
C GLU A 95 14.96 4.84 12.29
N HIS A 96 14.69 5.66 11.28
CA HIS A 96 15.16 7.04 11.19
C HIS A 96 14.34 8.06 12.02
N LEU A 97 13.35 7.60 12.79
CA LEU A 97 12.42 8.40 13.59
C LEU A 97 11.65 9.43 12.75
N ILE A 98 11.33 9.06 11.51
CA ILE A 98 10.51 9.84 10.59
C ILE A 98 9.07 9.36 10.71
N LEU A 99 8.25 10.12 11.43
CA LEU A 99 6.87 9.75 11.76
C LEU A 99 5.82 10.43 10.88
N ASP A 100 6.25 11.43 10.11
CA ASP A 100 5.41 12.21 9.21
C ASP A 100 5.92 12.12 7.76
N ASN A 101 4.98 12.09 6.81
CA ASN A 101 5.32 12.13 5.39
C ASN A 101 4.37 13.08 4.65
N ARG A 102 4.89 14.24 4.23
CA ARG A 102 4.11 15.26 3.51
C ARG A 102 3.69 14.85 2.09
N TYR A 103 4.25 13.76 1.56
CA TYR A 103 4.05 13.33 0.16
C TYR A 103 3.00 12.22 0.01
N THR A 104 2.49 11.68 1.12
CA THR A 104 1.45 10.64 1.13
C THR A 104 0.67 10.67 2.43
N GLU A 105 -0.63 10.41 2.35
CA GLU A 105 -1.48 10.16 3.52
C GLU A 105 -1.61 8.66 3.85
N HIS A 106 -1.06 7.78 3.01
CA HIS A 106 -1.18 6.34 3.15
C HIS A 106 -0.06 5.77 4.02
N SER A 107 -0.44 5.15 5.14
CA SER A 107 0.48 4.41 6.00
C SER A 107 0.65 2.96 5.56
N THR A 108 1.77 2.35 5.95
CA THR A 108 2.04 0.92 5.71
C THR A 108 0.91 0.04 6.22
N VAL A 109 0.43 0.29 7.44
CA VAL A 109 -0.65 -0.47 8.07
C VAL A 109 -1.96 -0.35 7.29
N ALA A 110 -2.31 0.87 6.86
CA ALA A 110 -3.53 1.10 6.09
C ALA A 110 -3.49 0.37 4.73
N LEU A 111 -2.36 0.40 4.04
CA LEU A 111 -2.19 -0.29 2.76
C LEU A 111 -2.23 -1.81 2.89
N ALA A 112 -1.59 -2.35 3.93
CA ALA A 112 -1.64 -3.78 4.23
C ALA A 112 -3.08 -4.24 4.50
N GLN A 113 -3.85 -3.47 5.30
CA GLN A 113 -5.26 -3.76 5.57
C GLN A 113 -6.12 -3.70 4.30
N GLN A 114 -5.91 -2.70 3.43
CA GLN A 114 -6.67 -2.60 2.17
C GLN A 114 -6.37 -3.74 1.21
N TRP A 115 -5.10 -4.18 1.12
CA TRP A 115 -4.71 -5.33 0.33
C TRP A 115 -5.34 -6.63 0.84
N GLU A 116 -5.30 -6.86 2.16
CA GLU A 116 -5.95 -8.02 2.79
C GLU A 116 -7.46 -8.03 2.54
N GLN A 117 -8.13 -6.88 2.70
CA GLN A 117 -9.55 -6.75 2.40
C GLN A 117 -9.88 -7.07 0.92
N LEU A 118 -8.98 -6.71 -0.01
CA LEU A 118 -9.15 -6.99 -1.43
C LEU A 118 -8.96 -8.48 -1.75
N ASP A 119 -7.98 -9.16 -1.15
CA ASP A 119 -7.81 -10.61 -1.31
C ASP A 119 -9.01 -11.38 -0.74
N GLN A 120 -9.48 -10.98 0.46
CA GLN A 120 -10.69 -11.54 1.06
C GLN A 120 -11.95 -11.30 0.23
N LEU A 121 -12.08 -10.12 -0.39
CA LEU A 121 -13.17 -9.84 -1.34
C LEU A 121 -13.13 -10.83 -2.50
N GLY A 122 -11.95 -11.06 -3.10
CA GLY A 122 -11.77 -12.04 -4.17
C GLY A 122 -12.17 -13.45 -3.75
N MET A 123 -11.76 -13.91 -2.57
CA MET A 123 -12.18 -15.22 -2.06
C MET A 123 -13.70 -15.34 -1.91
N ARG A 124 -14.36 -14.33 -1.33
CA ARG A 124 -15.81 -14.33 -1.15
C ARG A 124 -16.56 -14.34 -2.48
N MET A 125 -16.11 -13.56 -3.46
CA MET A 125 -16.71 -13.53 -4.80
C MET A 125 -16.58 -14.86 -5.53
N GLN A 126 -15.40 -15.51 -5.48
CA GLN A 126 -15.22 -16.84 -6.06
C GLN A 126 -16.16 -17.86 -5.44
N HIS A 127 -16.20 -17.90 -4.11
CA HIS A 127 -17.05 -18.83 -3.38
C HIS A 127 -18.53 -18.64 -3.71
N ASN A 128 -18.98 -17.38 -3.76
CA ASN A 128 -20.37 -17.06 -4.10
C ASN A 128 -20.73 -17.51 -5.53
N LEU A 129 -19.86 -17.24 -6.52
CA LEU A 129 -20.08 -17.66 -7.90
C LEU A 129 -20.08 -19.19 -8.04
N GLU A 130 -19.18 -19.90 -7.35
CA GLU A 130 -19.15 -21.36 -7.34
C GLU A 130 -20.45 -21.95 -6.78
N GLN A 131 -20.97 -21.38 -5.69
CA GLN A 131 -22.26 -21.79 -5.13
C GLN A 131 -23.43 -21.53 -6.10
N GLN A 132 -23.46 -20.38 -6.76
CA GLN A 132 -24.51 -20.06 -7.73
C GLN A 132 -24.49 -21.03 -8.93
N ILE A 133 -23.30 -21.35 -9.46
CA ILE A 133 -23.14 -22.32 -10.55
C ILE A 133 -23.62 -23.71 -10.10
N GLN A 134 -23.23 -24.14 -8.90
CA GLN A 134 -23.65 -25.43 -8.36
C GLN A 134 -25.16 -25.50 -8.15
N ALA A 135 -25.78 -24.45 -7.60
CA ALA A 135 -27.22 -24.35 -7.42
C ALA A 135 -27.96 -24.41 -8.76
N ARG A 136 -27.49 -23.69 -9.79
CA ARG A 136 -28.05 -23.74 -11.15
C ARG A 136 -28.01 -25.16 -11.72
N ASN A 137 -26.87 -25.84 -11.58
CA ASN A 137 -26.65 -27.19 -12.12
C ASN A 137 -27.47 -28.27 -11.38
N THR A 138 -27.73 -28.08 -10.08
CA THR A 138 -28.47 -29.06 -9.26
C THR A 138 -29.99 -28.86 -9.34
N SER A 139 -30.44 -27.62 -9.43
CA SER A 139 -31.87 -27.27 -9.39
C SER A 139 -32.54 -27.25 -10.76
N GLY A 140 -31.78 -27.17 -11.87
CA GLY A 140 -32.34 -26.99 -13.22
C GLY A 140 -33.05 -25.64 -13.42
N VAL A 141 -32.87 -24.70 -12.50
CA VAL A 141 -33.53 -23.38 -12.47
C VAL A 141 -32.71 -22.38 -13.28
N THR A 142 -33.38 -21.68 -14.20
CA THR A 142 -32.80 -20.69 -15.12
C THR A 142 -32.44 -19.36 -14.44
N GLU A 143 -31.56 -18.61 -15.11
CA GLU A 143 -30.82 -17.43 -14.65
C GLU A 143 -31.65 -16.33 -13.93
N ASP A 144 -32.94 -16.20 -14.27
CA ASP A 144 -33.82 -15.15 -13.72
C ASP A 144 -34.18 -15.34 -12.24
N SER A 145 -34.22 -16.58 -11.72
CA SER A 145 -34.60 -16.82 -10.31
C SER A 145 -33.46 -16.62 -9.31
N LEU A 146 -32.20 -16.62 -9.79
CA LEU A 146 -31.02 -16.46 -8.91
C LEU A 146 -30.68 -14.99 -8.64
N ARG A 147 -31.19 -14.07 -9.47
CA ARG A 147 -31.01 -12.63 -9.28
C ARG A 147 -31.83 -12.03 -8.13
N GLU A 148 -32.91 -12.70 -7.69
CA GLU A 148 -33.79 -12.18 -6.63
C GLU A 148 -33.22 -12.30 -5.20
N PHE A 149 -32.03 -12.89 -5.02
CA PHE A 149 -31.39 -13.08 -3.70
C PHE A 149 -30.03 -12.37 -3.54
N SER A 150 -29.62 -11.50 -4.47
CA SER A 150 -28.47 -10.58 -4.30
C SER A 150 -28.94 -9.19 -3.89
#